data_AF-A0A3T0RMH4-F1
#
_entry.id   AF-A0A3T0RMH4-F1
#
_cell.length_a   1.000
_cell.length_b   1.000
_cell.length_c   1.000
_cell.angle_alpha   90.00
_cell.angle_beta   90.00
_cell.angle_gamma   90.00
#
_symmetry.space_group_name_H-M   'P 1'
#
loop_
_entity.id
_entity.type
_entity.pdbx_description
1 polymer ?
#
loop_
_entity_poly.entity_id
_entity_poly.type
_entity_poly.pdbx_seq_one_letter_code
_entity_poly.pdbx_strand_id
1 'polypeptide(L)' 'MSEPTFTPPPQKPKKNKYLMFGAVGFELTSLILLAIYGGEYVVKQGYPNYLKALFIVLAFVVWFISLITKLRSIDKD' A
#
# COMPACT_ATOMS: atom_id res chain seq x y z
N MET A 1 -27.32 30.00 36.29
CA MET A 1 -25.88 30.11 35.96
C MET A 1 -25.46 28.73 35.48
N SER A 2 -25.34 28.52 34.17
CA SER A 2 -24.99 27.21 33.59
C SER A 2 -23.48 27.06 33.54
N GLU A 3 -22.95 25.95 34.06
CA GLU A 3 -21.51 25.66 34.06
C GLU A 3 -20.97 25.55 32.63
N PRO A 4 -19.74 26.03 32.36
CA PRO A 4 -19.12 25.87 31.07
C PRO A 4 -18.74 24.40 30.84
N THR A 5 -19.39 23.75 29.86
CA THR A 5 -19.06 22.40 29.43
C THR A 5 -17.64 22.36 28.86
N PHE A 6 -16.70 21.76 29.59
CA PHE A 6 -15.36 21.47 29.09
C PHE A 6 -15.42 20.30 28.10
N THR A 7 -15.24 20.57 26.81
CA THR A 7 -14.96 19.51 25.83
C THR A 7 -13.46 19.29 25.74
N PRO A 8 -12.95 18.08 26.02
CA PRO A 8 -11.53 17.82 25.85
C PRO A 8 -11.14 17.98 24.37
N PRO A 9 -9.93 18.48 24.08
CA PRO A 9 -9.48 18.64 22.71
C PRO A 9 -9.49 17.29 21.98
N PRO A 10 -9.81 17.26 20.67
CA PRO A 10 -9.87 16.03 19.91
C PRO A 10 -8.52 15.32 19.96
N GLN A 11 -8.50 14.11 20.53
CA GLN A 11 -7.31 13.27 20.51
C GLN A 11 -6.97 12.94 19.05
N LYS A 12 -5.87 13.49 18.54
CA LYS A 12 -5.31 13.06 17.25
C LYS A 12 -5.03 11.55 17.34
N PRO A 13 -5.53 10.72 16.42
CA PRO A 13 -5.25 9.29 16.44
C PRO A 13 -3.75 9.07 16.34
N LYS A 14 -3.18 8.42 17.36
CA LYS A 14 -1.76 8.10 17.43
C LYS A 14 -1.44 7.11 16.30
N LYS A 15 -0.79 7.57 15.21
CA LYS A 15 -0.41 6.72 14.07
C LYS A 15 0.40 5.51 14.58
N ASN A 16 -0.17 4.32 14.49
CA ASN A 16 0.47 3.09 14.96
C ASN A 16 1.40 2.56 13.88
N LYS A 17 2.72 2.64 14.12
CA LYS A 17 3.77 2.25 13.15
C LYS A 17 3.59 0.81 12.65
N TYR A 18 3.16 -0.10 13.53
CA TYR A 18 2.91 -1.51 13.19
C TYR A 18 1.79 -1.70 12.16
N LEU A 19 0.77 -0.84 12.20
CA LEU A 19 -0.34 -0.88 11.24
C LEU A 19 0.13 -0.48 9.84
N MET A 20 1.03 0.51 9.75
CA MET A 20 1.62 0.95 8.48
C MET A 20 2.51 -0.13 7.87
N PHE A 21 3.36 -0.80 8.66
CA PHE A 21 4.16 -1.92 8.17
C PHE A 21 3.29 -3.09 7.70
N GLY A 22 2.22 -3.41 8.42
CA GLY A 22 1.24 -4.41 8.00
C GLY A 22 0.57 -4.05 6.67
N ALA A 23 0.15 -2.80 6.50
CA ALA A 23 -0.45 -2.33 5.25
C ALA A 23 0.53 -2.37 4.06
N VAL A 24 1.79 -2.00 4.28
CA VAL A 24 2.84 -2.04 3.25
C VAL A 24 3.15 -3.47 2.82
N GLY A 25 3.25 -4.41 3.76
CA GLY A 25 3.47 -5.84 3.46
C GLY A 25 2.27 -6.48 2.75
N PHE A 26 1.05 -6.10 3.15
CA PHE A 26 -0.17 -6.54 2.47
C PHE A 26 -0.26 -6.01 1.04
N GLU A 27 0.10 -4.74 0.81
CA GLU A 27 0.19 -4.16 -0.55
C GLU A 27 1.17 -4.93 -1.43
N LEU A 28 2.37 -5.27 -0.92
CA LEU A 28 3.34 -6.04 -1.68
C LEU A 28 2.77 -7.40 -2.10
N THR A 29 2.22 -8.13 -1.12
CA THR A 29 1.71 -9.49 -1.32
C THR A 29 0.55 -9.50 -2.31
N SER A 30 -0.38 -8.56 -2.18
CA SER A 30 -1.54 -8.42 -3.08
C SER A 30 -1.13 -8.02 -4.49
N LEU A 31 -0.16 -7.10 -4.66
CA LEU A 31 0.37 -6.71 -5.96
C LEU A 31 1.10 -7.86 -6.67
N ILE A 32 1.87 -8.68 -5.93
CA ILE A 32 2.52 -9.86 -6.48
C ILE A 32 1.49 -10.90 -6.94
N LEU A 33 0.47 -11.19 -6.13
CA LEU A 33 -0.61 -12.10 -6.50
C LEU A 33 -1.35 -11.62 -7.75
N LEU A 34 -1.67 -10.33 -7.81
CA LEU A 34 -2.32 -9.72 -8.98
C LEU A 34 -1.43 -9.80 -10.22
N ALA A 35 -0.12 -9.55 -10.08
CA ALA A 35 0.84 -9.61 -11.18
C ALA A 35 1.04 -11.04 -11.71
N ILE A 36 1.09 -12.04 -10.82
CA ILE A 36 1.16 -13.45 -11.21
C ILE A 36 -0.12 -13.83 -11.95
N TYR A 37 -1.29 -13.52 -11.38
CA TYR A 37 -2.58 -13.85 -11.99
C TYR A 37 -2.77 -13.15 -13.35
N GLY A 38 -2.45 -11.85 -13.42
CA GLY A 38 -2.50 -11.08 -14.66
C GLY A 38 -1.50 -11.57 -15.71
N GLY A 39 -0.26 -11.88 -15.31
CA GLY A 39 0.76 -12.44 -16.19
C GLY A 39 0.37 -13.83 -16.72
N GLU A 40 -0.23 -14.68 -15.88
CA GLU A 40 -0.81 -15.96 -16.30
C GLU A 40 -1.95 -15.80 -17.30
N TYR A 41 -2.86 -14.87 -17.03
CA TYR A 41 -3.97 -14.57 -17.93
C TYR A 41 -3.48 -14.10 -19.30
N VAL A 42 -2.51 -13.18 -19.34
CA VAL A 42 -1.92 -12.65 -20.58
C VAL A 42 -1.18 -13.75 -21.35
N VAL A 43 -0.39 -14.59 -20.68
CA VAL A 43 0.27 -15.72 -21.36
C VAL A 43 -0.74 -16.73 -21.92
N LYS A 44 -1.85 -16.99 -21.22
CA LYS A 44 -2.94 -17.84 -21.74
C LYS A 44 -3.59 -17.29 -23.01
N GLN A 45 -3.51 -15.99 -23.26
CA GLN A 45 -3.98 -15.34 -24.50
C GLN A 45 -2.96 -15.43 -25.65
N GLY A 46 -1.86 -16.18 -25.49
CA GLY A 46 -0.85 -16.39 -26.52
C GLY A 46 0.34 -15.41 -26.46
N TYR A 47 0.41 -14.58 -25.43
CA TYR A 47 1.53 -13.68 -25.22
C TYR A 47 2.77 -14.41 -24.66
N PRO A 48 3.97 -13.91 -24.97
CA PRO A 48 5.21 -14.57 -24.58
C PRO A 48 5.47 -14.57 -23.06
N ASN A 49 6.08 -15.65 -22.58
CA ASN A 49 6.31 -15.91 -21.15
C ASN A 49 7.10 -14.81 -20.42
N TYR A 50 7.95 -14.05 -21.10
CA TYR A 50 8.71 -12.96 -20.47
C TYR A 50 7.80 -11.83 -19.94
N LEU A 51 6.57 -11.70 -20.44
CA LEU A 51 5.61 -10.71 -19.95
C LEU A 51 5.17 -10.99 -18.52
N LYS A 52 5.16 -12.26 -18.06
CA LYS A 52 4.93 -12.59 -16.64
C LYS A 52 5.94 -11.89 -15.74
N ALA A 53 7.22 -12.00 -16.10
CA ALA A 53 8.30 -11.35 -15.35
C ALA A 53 8.16 -9.81 -15.40
N LEU A 54 7.79 -9.27 -16.55
CA LEU A 54 7.59 -7.83 -16.72
C LEU A 54 6.44 -7.29 -15.86
N PHE A 55 5.34 -8.04 -15.71
CA PHE A 55 4.24 -7.70 -14.80
C PHE A 55 4.68 -7.67 -13.33
N ILE A 56 5.51 -8.64 -12.90
CA ILE A 56 6.05 -8.67 -11.53
C ILE A 56 6.97 -7.47 -11.28
N VAL A 57 7.84 -7.14 -12.24
CA VAL A 57 8.72 -5.96 -12.15
C VAL A 57 7.88 -4.68 -12.04
N LEU A 58 6.86 -4.52 -12.88
CA LEU A 58 5.95 -3.36 -12.81
C LEU A 58 5.22 -3.26 -11.47
N ALA A 59 4.71 -4.38 -10.96
CA ALA A 59 4.05 -4.42 -9.66
C ALA A 59 5.01 -4.03 -8.52
N PHE A 60 6.28 -4.43 -8.61
CA PHE A 60 7.30 -4.04 -7.65
C PHE A 60 7.61 -2.54 -7.71
N VAL A 61 7.70 -1.95 -8.92
CA VAL A 61 7.90 -0.51 -9.10
C VAL A 61 6.74 0.28 -8.52
N VAL A 62 5.49 -0.13 -8.80
CA VAL A 62 4.29 0.51 -8.24
C VAL A 62 4.27 0.42 -6.72
N TRP A 63 4.57 -0.75 -6.16
CA TRP A 63 4.68 -0.91 -4.71
C TRP A 63 5.76 -0.02 -4.11
N PHE A 64 6.92 0.08 -4.76
CA PHE A 64 8.04 0.90 -4.29
C PHE A 64 7.69 2.39 -4.27
N ILE A 65 6.96 2.88 -5.27
CA ILE A 65 6.44 4.26 -5.28
C ILE A 65 5.43 4.47 -4.13
N SER A 66 4.53 3.51 -3.90
CA SER A 66 3.60 3.52 -2.75
C SER A 66 4.35 3.58 -1.41
N LEU A 67 5.44 2.82 -1.28
CA LEU A 67 6.29 2.84 -0.10
C LEU A 67 6.92 4.23 0.13
N ILE A 68 7.54 4.82 -0.91
CA ILE A 68 8.18 6.14 -0.81
C ILE A 68 7.16 7.22 -0.43
N THR A 69 5.98 7.20 -1.04
CA THR A 69 4.93 8.19 -0.73
C THR A 69 4.42 8.05 0.69
N LYS A 70 4.23 6.83 1.21
CA LYS A 70 3.89 6.59 2.62
C LYS A 70 4.99 7.05 3.57
N LEU A 71 6.26 6.75 3.27
CA LEU A 71 7.40 7.21 4.08
C LEU A 71 7.48 8.73 4.14
N ARG A 72 7.35 9.42 3.01
CA ARG A 72 7.32 10.89 2.96
C ARG A 72 6.14 11.50 3.72
N SER A 73 5.01 10.79 3.83
CA SER A 73 3.87 11.24 4.63
C SER A 73 4.09 11.04 6.13
N ILE A 74 4.97 10.15 6.55
CA ILE A 74 5.33 9.94 7.96
C ILE A 74 6.35 10.98 8.40
N ASP A 75 7.28 11.37 7.53
CA ASP A 75 8.35 12.34 7.81
C ASP A 75 7.84 13.81 7.91
N LYS A 76 6.59 14.05 7.51
CA LYS A 76 5.94 15.38 7.56
C LYS A 76 5.04 15.58 8.78
N ASP A 77 4.86 14.57 9.63
CA ASP A 77 4.19 14.67 10.93
C ASP A 77 5.22 14.82 12.06
#